data_AF-A0AAD3TPV6-F1
#
_entry.id   AF-A0AAD3TPV6-F1
#
_cell.length_a   1.000
_cell.length_b   1.000
_cell.length_c   1.000
_cell.angle_alpha   90.00
_cell.angle_beta   90.00
_cell.angle_gamma   90.00
#
_symmetry.space_group_name_H-M   'P 1'
#
loop_
_entity.id
_entity.type
_entity.pdbx_description
1 polymer ?
#
loop_
_entity_poly.entity_id
_entity_poly.type
_entity_poly.pdbx_seq_one_letter_code
_entity_poly.pdbx_strand_id
1 'polypeptide(L)'
;MSLLRLAVQRTPAFARSFSVSAARKDLVKDLYVNQLKSYKAPAKSADAHSSHVRSFAAPAAPTVPAVPSDLAGEMSKFDATEPTLGNSAAPAQAASTETSGSAQEFLEALEADLPKNEEH
;
A
#
# COMPACT_ATOMS: atom_id res chain seq x y z
N MET A 1 83.78 18.05 7.86
CA MET A 1 83.92 19.08 6.82
C MET A 1 82.53 19.42 6.30
N SER A 2 81.93 20.48 6.85
CA SER A 2 80.53 20.87 6.62
C SER A 2 80.45 21.84 5.44
N LEU A 3 79.67 21.50 4.41
CA LEU A 3 79.41 22.36 3.25
C LEU A 3 78.13 23.17 3.50
N LEU A 4 78.28 24.46 3.80
CA LEU A 4 77.15 25.38 3.95
C LEU A 4 76.61 25.76 2.55
N ARG A 5 75.36 25.39 2.24
CA ARG A 5 74.61 25.93 1.10
C ARG A 5 74.05 27.29 1.48
N LEU A 6 74.53 28.35 0.83
CA LEU A 6 73.95 29.69 0.95
C LEU A 6 72.75 29.79 -0.01
N ALA A 7 71.53 29.67 0.52
CA ALA A 7 70.32 30.00 -0.23
C ALA A 7 70.06 31.51 -0.11
N VAL A 8 70.16 32.23 -1.22
CA VAL A 8 69.74 33.64 -1.29
C VAL A 8 68.22 33.69 -1.20
N GLN A 9 67.70 34.04 -0.02
CA GLN A 9 66.29 34.39 0.14
C GLN A 9 66.07 35.78 -0.49
N ARG A 10 65.52 35.83 -1.71
CA ARG A 10 64.93 37.06 -2.23
C ARG A 10 63.66 37.33 -1.43
N THR A 11 63.77 38.20 -0.42
CA THR A 11 62.61 38.80 0.24
C THR A 11 61.75 39.49 -0.83
N PRO A 12 60.42 39.24 -0.89
CA PRO A 12 59.56 39.98 -1.80
C PRO A 12 59.63 41.46 -1.42
N ALA A 13 60.16 42.30 -2.32
CA ALA A 13 60.07 43.73 -2.15
C ALA A 13 58.58 44.10 -2.11
N PHE A 14 58.14 44.75 -1.03
CA PHE A 14 56.79 45.25 -0.89
C PHE A 14 56.59 46.43 -1.85
N ALA A 15 56.35 46.12 -3.12
CA ALA A 15 55.91 47.11 -4.10
C ALA A 15 54.44 47.43 -3.80
N ARG A 16 54.15 48.67 -3.41
CA ARG A 16 52.77 49.19 -3.38
C ARG A 16 52.30 49.36 -4.83
N SER A 17 51.78 48.29 -5.43
CA SER A 17 51.14 48.34 -6.74
C SER A 17 49.75 48.98 -6.59
N PHE A 18 49.61 50.21 -7.08
CA PHE A 18 48.31 50.85 -7.23
C PHE A 18 47.73 50.45 -8.58
N SER A 19 46.63 49.70 -8.57
CA SER A 19 45.85 49.41 -9.79
C SER A 19 44.84 50.53 -10.00
N VAL A 20 44.92 51.23 -11.14
CA VAL A 20 43.95 52.28 -11.54
C VAL A 20 42.72 51.69 -12.25
N SER A 21 42.54 50.37 -12.18
CA SER A 21 41.34 49.71 -12.68
C SER A 21 40.23 49.85 -11.64
N ALA A 22 39.22 50.68 -11.94
CA ALA A 22 37.99 50.69 -11.16
C ALA A 22 37.37 49.29 -11.21
N ALA A 23 37.39 48.58 -10.08
CA ALA A 23 36.71 47.30 -9.96
C ALA A 23 35.21 47.55 -10.19
N ARG A 24 34.72 47.20 -11.39
CA ARG A 24 33.29 47.26 -11.74
C ARG A 24 32.55 46.17 -10.98
N LYS A 25 32.37 46.38 -9.67
CA LYS A 25 31.57 45.52 -8.82
C LYS A 25 30.12 45.97 -8.88
N ASP A 26 29.23 45.00 -9.10
CA ASP A 26 27.79 45.21 -9.07
C ASP A 26 27.34 45.13 -7.60
N LEU A 27 27.16 46.30 -6.99
CA LEU A 27 26.76 46.43 -5.60
C LEU A 27 25.40 45.78 -5.31
N VAL A 28 24.48 45.78 -6.28
CA VAL A 28 23.14 45.22 -6.11
C VAL A 28 23.24 43.69 -6.06
N LYS A 29 24.01 43.10 -6.97
CA LYS A 29 24.28 41.66 -6.98
C LYS A 29 24.98 41.19 -5.71
N ASP A 30 26.03 41.91 -5.29
CA ASP A 30 26.80 41.55 -4.12
C ASP A 30 25.97 41.65 -2.83
N LEU A 31 25.14 42.70 -2.70
CA LEU A 31 24.18 42.83 -1.60
C LEU A 31 23.19 41.67 -1.58
N TYR A 32 22.59 41.34 -2.71
CA TYR A 32 21.62 40.25 -2.83
C TYR A 32 22.22 38.90 -2.41
N VAL A 33 23.40 38.56 -2.93
CA VAL A 33 24.08 37.30 -2.57
C VAL A 33 24.44 37.26 -1.09
N ASN A 34 24.85 38.39 -0.51
CA ASN A 34 25.14 38.46 0.93
C ASN A 34 23.87 38.29 1.78
N GLN A 35 22.75 38.90 1.38
CA GLN A 35 21.47 38.72 2.07
C GLN A 35 21.01 37.27 2.01
N LEU A 36 21.07 36.63 0.84
CA LEU A 36 20.74 35.20 0.71
C LEU A 36 21.61 34.31 1.58
N LYS A 37 22.93 34.55 1.64
CA LYS A 37 23.86 33.78 2.47
C LYS A 37 23.66 34.01 3.96
N SER A 38 23.32 35.23 4.35
CA SER A 38 23.05 35.60 5.74
C SER A 38 21.65 35.17 6.20
N TYR A 39 20.76 34.82 5.27
CA TYR A 39 19.39 34.49 5.59
C TYR A 39 19.33 33.18 6.36
N LYS A 40 18.91 33.28 7.62
CA LYS A 40 18.60 32.12 8.45
C LYS A 40 17.09 31.95 8.45
N ALA A 41 16.62 30.88 7.81
CA ALA A 41 15.21 30.55 7.82
C ALA A 41 14.72 30.41 9.28
N PRO A 42 13.51 30.92 9.60
CA PRO A 42 12.94 30.75 10.93
C PRO A 42 12.84 29.25 11.25
N ALA A 43 13.12 28.91 12.51
CA ALA A 43 13.02 27.53 12.97
C ALA A 43 11.60 27.03 12.72
N LYS A 44 11.48 25.90 12.00
CA LYS A 44 10.19 25.28 11.74
C LYS A 44 9.59 24.88 13.09
N SER A 45 8.37 25.32 13.38
CA SER A 45 7.72 24.97 14.65
C SER A 45 7.59 23.45 14.73
N ALA A 46 7.75 22.90 15.94
CA ALA A 46 7.61 21.46 16.18
C ALA A 46 6.24 20.93 15.73
N ASP A 47 5.22 21.80 15.73
CA ASP A 47 3.85 21.47 15.34
C ASP A 47 3.51 21.83 13.89
N ALA A 48 4.48 22.17 13.04
CA ALA A 48 4.23 22.49 11.62
C ALA A 48 3.55 21.34 10.84
N HIS A 49 3.55 20.14 11.39
CA HIS A 49 2.91 18.95 10.83
C HIS A 49 1.40 18.88 11.14
N SER A 50 0.96 19.53 12.22
CA SER A 50 -0.41 19.43 12.76
C SER A 50 -1.46 20.12 11.88
N SER A 51 -1.08 21.16 11.12
CA SER A 51 -1.99 21.87 10.21
C SER A 51 -2.19 21.17 8.86
N HIS A 52 -1.32 20.22 8.52
CA HIS A 52 -1.34 19.52 7.23
C HIS A 52 -1.94 18.12 7.33
N VAL A 53 -2.03 17.55 8.54
CA VAL A 53 -2.50 16.18 8.76
C VAL A 53 -3.59 16.16 9.81
N ARG A 54 -4.69 15.45 9.52
CA ARG A 54 -5.75 15.21 10.51
C ARG A 54 -5.20 14.28 11.60
N SER A 55 -5.42 14.62 12.87
CA SER A 55 -5.07 13.75 14.00
C SER A 55 -5.69 12.37 13.82
N PHE A 56 -4.86 11.34 13.85
CA PHE A 56 -5.32 9.96 13.77
C PHE A 56 -5.92 9.54 15.12
N ALA A 57 -7.18 9.14 15.11
CA ALA A 57 -7.84 8.49 16.24
C ALA A 57 -8.18 7.06 15.83
N ALA A 58 -7.64 6.08 16.56
CA ALA A 58 -8.01 4.70 16.36
C ALA A 58 -9.51 4.52 16.70
N PRO A 59 -10.29 3.83 15.86
CA PRO A 59 -11.66 3.50 16.20
C PRO A 59 -11.70 2.66 17.48
N ALA A 60 -12.71 2.89 18.31
CA ALA A 60 -12.90 2.09 19.52
C ALA A 60 -13.05 0.61 19.16
N ALA A 61 -12.54 -0.27 20.04
CA ALA A 61 -12.68 -1.70 19.86
C ALA A 61 -14.17 -2.08 19.74
N PRO A 62 -14.52 -3.02 18.84
CA PRO A 62 -15.90 -3.41 18.64
C PRO A 62 -16.47 -3.97 19.95
N THR A 63 -17.65 -3.50 20.33
CA THR A 63 -18.38 -4.07 21.46
C THR A 63 -18.85 -5.47 21.10
N VAL A 64 -18.62 -6.42 22.01
CA VAL A 64 -19.12 -7.79 21.86
C VAL A 64 -20.67 -7.73 21.79
N PRO A 65 -21.30 -8.39 20.82
CA PRO A 65 -22.76 -8.43 20.74
C PRO A 65 -23.33 -9.01 22.03
N ALA A 66 -24.36 -8.36 22.57
CA ALA A 66 -25.04 -8.84 23.76
C ALA A 66 -25.67 -10.21 23.47
N VAL A 67 -25.34 -11.20 24.30
CA VAL A 67 -25.99 -12.51 24.23
C VAL A 67 -27.44 -12.34 24.67
N PRO A 68 -28.42 -12.87 23.92
CA PRO A 68 -29.82 -12.82 24.34
C PRO A 68 -29.98 -13.48 25.72
N SER A 69 -30.75 -12.88 26.61
CA SER A 69 -30.98 -13.42 27.95
C SER A 69 -31.78 -14.74 27.95
N ASP A 70 -32.50 -15.03 26.87
CA ASP A 70 -33.30 -16.24 26.69
C ASP A 70 -32.88 -17.01 25.44
N LEU A 71 -31.68 -17.60 25.49
CA LEU A 71 -31.18 -18.49 24.45
C LEU A 71 -32.01 -19.78 24.33
N ALA A 72 -32.61 -20.25 25.43
CA ALA A 72 -33.35 -21.50 25.46
C ALA A 72 -34.69 -21.39 24.70
N GLY A 73 -35.41 -20.27 24.87
CA GLY A 73 -36.62 -19.99 24.12
C GLY A 73 -36.36 -19.81 22.62
N GLU A 74 -35.26 -19.17 22.24
CA GLU A 74 -34.88 -19.00 20.83
C GLU A 74 -34.43 -20.32 20.19
N MET A 75 -33.72 -21.18 20.92
CA MET A 75 -33.32 -22.50 20.41
C MET A 75 -34.52 -23.40 20.17
N SER A 76 -35.49 -23.42 21.09
CA SER A 76 -36.71 -24.23 20.92
C SER A 76 -37.56 -23.75 19.74
N LYS A 77 -37.59 -22.45 19.44
CA LYS A 77 -38.22 -21.92 18.22
C LYS A 77 -37.47 -22.33 16.96
N PHE A 78 -36.13 -22.29 16.98
CA PHE A 78 -35.30 -22.71 15.85
C PHE A 78 -35.47 -24.21 15.55
N ASP A 79 -35.48 -25.04 16.60
CA ASP A 79 -35.69 -26.47 16.46
C ASP A 79 -37.12 -26.80 15.99
N ALA A 80 -38.10 -25.98 16.35
CA ALA A 80 -39.49 -26.12 15.89
C ALA A 80 -39.70 -25.63 14.44
N THR A 81 -38.80 -24.81 13.90
CA THR A 81 -38.88 -24.36 12.50
C THR A 81 -38.23 -25.38 11.58
N GLU A 82 -39.04 -26.19 10.90
CA GLU A 82 -38.54 -27.02 9.80
C GLU A 82 -38.05 -26.12 8.64
N PRO A 83 -36.87 -26.37 8.07
CA PRO A 83 -36.39 -25.62 6.91
C PRO A 83 -37.34 -25.85 5.73
N THR A 84 -37.84 -24.77 5.12
CA THR A 84 -38.56 -24.86 3.85
C THR A 84 -37.58 -25.20 2.74
N LEU A 85 -37.26 -26.48 2.59
CA LEU A 85 -36.73 -27.03 1.34
C LEU A 85 -37.82 -26.75 0.28
N GLY A 86 -37.46 -25.99 -0.75
CA GLY A 86 -38.38 -25.33 -1.68
C GLY A 86 -39.68 -26.08 -2.03
N ASN A 87 -40.77 -25.30 -2.11
CA ASN A 87 -42.09 -25.67 -2.65
C ASN A 87 -42.77 -26.91 -2.04
N SER A 88 -43.54 -26.71 -0.98
CA SER A 88 -44.74 -27.54 -0.71
C SER A 88 -45.87 -27.17 -1.68
N ALA A 89 -45.72 -27.55 -2.94
CA ALA A 89 -46.83 -27.79 -3.84
C ALA A 89 -46.57 -29.16 -4.48
N ALA A 90 -47.45 -30.13 -4.23
CA ALA A 90 -47.38 -31.44 -4.86
C ALA A 90 -47.17 -31.28 -6.37
N PRO A 91 -46.11 -31.83 -6.98
CA PRO A 91 -45.92 -31.70 -8.41
C PRO A 91 -46.97 -32.59 -9.08
N ALA A 92 -48.01 -31.95 -9.61
CA ALA A 92 -48.69 -32.47 -10.77
C ALA A 92 -47.63 -32.72 -11.85
N GLN A 93 -47.52 -33.99 -12.21
CA GLN A 93 -46.91 -34.54 -13.42
C GLN A 93 -46.62 -33.48 -14.50
N ALA A 94 -45.38 -33.00 -14.55
CA ALA A 94 -44.86 -32.19 -15.64
C ALA A 94 -43.59 -32.89 -16.15
N ALA A 95 -43.73 -33.51 -17.31
CA ALA A 95 -42.64 -34.12 -18.04
C ALA A 95 -41.63 -33.03 -18.43
N SER A 96 -40.53 -32.94 -17.69
CA SER A 96 -39.30 -32.31 -18.16
C SER A 96 -38.50 -33.40 -18.85
N THR A 97 -38.67 -33.48 -20.17
CA THR A 97 -37.80 -34.24 -21.05
C THR A 97 -36.41 -33.59 -21.01
N GLU A 98 -35.58 -33.99 -20.05
CA GLU A 98 -34.14 -33.73 -20.02
C GLU A 98 -33.48 -34.62 -21.09
N THR A 99 -33.58 -34.20 -22.36
CA THR A 99 -32.80 -34.78 -23.46
C THR A 99 -31.35 -34.30 -23.35
N SER A 100 -30.56 -34.99 -22.53
CA SER A 100 -29.12 -35.26 -22.75
C SER A 100 -28.51 -35.92 -21.50
N GLY A 101 -28.26 -37.24 -21.56
CA GLY A 101 -27.49 -37.95 -20.54
C GLY A 101 -28.23 -38.15 -19.22
N SER A 102 -29.45 -38.68 -19.29
CA SER A 102 -30.20 -39.03 -18.08
C SER A 102 -29.49 -40.14 -17.28
N ALA A 103 -29.69 -40.19 -15.97
CA ALA A 103 -29.06 -41.19 -15.09
C ALA A 103 -29.32 -42.63 -15.55
N GLN A 104 -30.47 -42.89 -16.19
CA GLN A 104 -30.82 -44.17 -16.79
C GLN A 104 -29.88 -44.56 -17.93
N GLU A 105 -29.54 -43.64 -18.86
CA GLU A 105 -28.57 -43.93 -19.94
C GLU A 105 -27.17 -44.24 -19.40
N PHE A 106 -26.76 -43.59 -18.31
CA PHE A 106 -25.47 -43.84 -17.67
C PHE A 106 -25.41 -45.22 -17.00
N LEU A 107 -26.48 -45.63 -16.32
CA LEU A 107 -26.54 -46.96 -15.71
C LEU A 107 -26.54 -48.07 -16.77
N GLU A 108 -27.27 -47.86 -17.87
CA GLU A 108 -27.37 -48.83 -18.96
C GLU A 108 -26.03 -48.96 -19.73
N ALA A 109 -25.26 -47.87 -19.86
CA ALA A 109 -23.92 -47.90 -20.42
C ALA A 109 -22.89 -48.62 -19.51
N LEU A 110 -23.06 -48.57 -18.18
CA LEU A 110 -22.22 -49.31 -17.24
C LEU A 110 -22.57 -50.81 -17.20
N GLU A 111 -23.83 -51.16 -17.49
CA GLU A 111 -24.28 -52.55 -17.55
C GLU A 111 -23.94 -53.23 -18.89
N ALA A 112 -23.73 -52.45 -19.96
CA ALA A 112 -23.32 -52.99 -21.25
C ALA A 112 -21.92 -53.63 -21.19
N ASP A 113 -21.85 -54.92 -21.55
CA ASP A 113 -20.60 -55.70 -21.54
C ASP A 113 -19.63 -55.16 -22.62
N LEU A 114 -18.36 -54.96 -22.25
CA LEU A 114 -17.33 -54.45 -23.17
C LEU A 114 -17.14 -55.44 -24.34
N PRO A 115 -17.00 -54.97 -25.59
CA PRO A 115 -16.81 -55.87 -26.72
C PRO A 115 -15.54 -56.71 -26.52
N LYS A 116 -15.67 -58.04 -26.66
CA LYS A 116 -14.54 -58.97 -26.59
C LYS A 116 -13.57 -58.60 -27.72
N ASN A 117 -12.32 -58.32 -27.37
CA ASN A 117 -11.25 -58.19 -28.37
C ASN A 117 -11.06 -59.56 -29.03
N GLU A 118 -11.55 -59.71 -30.26
CA GLU A 118 -11.25 -60.85 -31.12
C GLU A 118 -9.79 -60.72 -31.56
N GLU A 119 -8.88 -61.47 -30.92
CA GLU A 119 -7.50 -61.60 -31.37
C GLU A 119 -7.48 -62.36 -32.71
N HIS A 120 -6.97 -61.71 -33.76
CA HIS A 120 -6.54 -62.35 -35.00
C HIS A 120 -5.04 -62.64 -34.95
#